data_AF-A0A5B3G1J9-F1
#
_entry.id   AF-A0A5B3G1J9-F1
#
_cell.length_a   1.000
_cell.length_b   1.000
_cell.length_c   1.000
_cell.angle_alpha   90.00
_cell.angle_beta   90.00
_cell.angle_gamma   90.00
#
_symmetry.space_group_name_H-M   'P 1'
#
loop_
_entity.id
_entity.type
_entity.pdbx_description
1 polymer ?
#
loop_
_entity_poly.entity_id
_entity_poly.type
_entity_poly.pdbx_seq_one_letter_code
_entity_poly.pdbx_strand_id
1 'polypeptide(L)'
;MSIVLIVIAVLIIWFIWGLNNKNKTADKIVARGGMREVYATLIEACSPAGEVRVIKEKADMISLRIESRYSVMYLTIAQNMDQVSIAVVVGNSMMGKVRKLFSFPETMDQHQMVRIINETVSEMIDKKMND
;
A
#
# COMPACT_ATOMS: atom_id res chain seq x y z
N MET A 1 16.83 -36.69 -19.23
CA MET A 1 17.47 -35.36 -19.23
C MET A 1 16.60 -34.28 -19.88
N SER A 2 15.91 -34.57 -21.00
CA SER A 2 15.09 -33.58 -21.74
C SER A 2 13.91 -32.99 -20.95
N ILE A 3 13.19 -33.79 -20.16
CA ILE A 3 12.05 -33.32 -19.35
C ILE A 3 12.49 -32.32 -18.27
N VAL A 4 13.64 -32.57 -17.63
CA VAL A 4 14.20 -31.68 -16.59
C VAL A 4 14.56 -30.32 -17.19
N LEU A 5 15.12 -30.28 -18.40
CA LEU A 5 15.44 -29.04 -19.11
C LEU A 5 14.19 -28.24 -19.51
N ILE A 6 13.11 -28.93 -19.91
CA ILE A 6 11.83 -28.28 -20.23
C ILE A 6 11.22 -27.65 -18.98
N VAL A 7 11.23 -28.35 -17.84
CA VAL A 7 10.73 -27.81 -16.57
C VAL A 7 11.52 -26.58 -16.14
N ILE A 8 12.84 -26.60 -16.27
CA ILE A 8 13.71 -25.45 -15.96
C ILE A 8 13.41 -24.27 -16.90
N ALA A 9 13.24 -24.52 -18.20
CA ALA A 9 12.93 -23.47 -19.17
C ALA A 9 11.58 -22.77 -18.87
N VAL A 10 10.54 -23.54 -18.50
CA VAL A 10 9.24 -22.99 -18.12
C VAL A 10 9.36 -22.13 -16.86
N LEU A 11 10.11 -22.57 -15.86
CA LEU A 11 10.35 -21.79 -14.64
C LEU A 11 11.09 -20.48 -14.92
N ILE A 12 12.11 -20.50 -15.78
CA ILE A 12 12.85 -19.29 -16.18
C ILE A 12 11.94 -18.30 -16.91
N ILE A 13 11.13 -18.77 -17.87
CA ILE A 13 10.19 -17.91 -18.61
C ILE A 13 9.18 -17.28 -17.66
N TRP A 14 8.60 -18.07 -16.75
CA TRP A 14 7.64 -17.57 -15.76
C TRP A 14 8.28 -16.53 -14.81
N PHE A 15 9.51 -16.78 -14.39
CA PHE A 15 10.26 -15.87 -13.52
C PHE A 15 10.61 -14.54 -14.22
N ILE A 16 11.09 -14.59 -15.47
CA ILE A 16 11.37 -13.40 -16.27
C ILE A 16 10.09 -12.59 -16.52
N TRP A 17 8.95 -13.25 -16.77
CA TRP A 17 7.66 -12.59 -16.91
C TRP A 17 7.25 -11.84 -15.64
N GLY A 18 7.38 -12.49 -14.47
CA GLY A 18 7.09 -11.88 -13.18
C GLY A 18 7.96 -10.65 -12.88
N LEU A 19 9.26 -10.69 -13.22
CA LEU A 19 10.18 -9.57 -13.04
C LEU A 19 9.90 -8.43 -14.03
N ASN A 20 9.67 -8.74 -15.29
CA ASN A 20 9.39 -7.73 -16.32
C ASN A 20 8.11 -6.95 -16.01
N ASN A 21 7.08 -7.62 -15.48
CA ASN A 21 5.83 -6.97 -15.09
C ASN A 21 5.99 -6.03 -13.89
N LYS A 22 6.87 -6.35 -12.94
CA LYS A 22 7.23 -5.43 -11.85
C LYS A 22 7.94 -4.18 -12.37
N ASN A 23 8.91 -4.34 -13.25
CA ASN A 23 9.63 -3.22 -13.85
C ASN A 23 8.67 -2.31 -14.65
N LYS A 24 7.77 -2.89 -15.44
CA LYS A 24 6.74 -2.14 -16.16
C LYS A 24 5.79 -1.36 -15.25
N THR A 25 5.47 -1.90 -14.08
CA THR A 25 4.61 -1.21 -13.09
C THR A 25 5.34 -0.01 -12.48
N ALA A 26 6.58 -0.20 -12.08
CA ALA A 26 7.44 0.87 -11.57
C ALA A 26 7.64 1.99 -12.60
N ASP A 27 7.97 1.63 -13.85
CA ASP A 27 8.19 2.60 -14.93
C ASP A 27 6.91 3.40 -15.25
N LYS A 28 5.74 2.74 -15.24
CA LYS A 28 4.44 3.42 -15.41
C LYS A 28 4.19 4.47 -14.32
N ILE A 29 4.51 4.16 -13.07
CA ILE A 29 4.32 5.12 -11.97
C ILE A 29 5.31 6.28 -12.08
N VAL A 30 6.58 6.00 -12.39
CA VAL A 30 7.58 7.04 -12.62
C VAL A 30 7.16 7.96 -13.77
N ALA A 31 6.66 7.40 -14.88
CA ALA A 31 6.15 8.17 -16.01
C ALA A 31 4.93 9.05 -15.66
N ARG A 32 4.18 8.71 -14.61
CA ARG A 32 3.04 9.48 -14.10
C ARG A 32 3.41 10.46 -12.97
N GLY A 33 4.70 10.68 -12.71
CA GLY A 33 5.16 11.63 -11.68
C GLY A 33 5.53 11.00 -10.35
N GLY A 34 5.52 9.67 -10.24
CA GLY A 34 5.90 8.94 -9.03
C GLY A 34 4.75 8.70 -8.06
N MET A 35 5.02 7.96 -6.98
CA MET A 35 3.98 7.54 -6.01
C MET A 35 3.27 8.70 -5.32
N ARG A 36 3.96 9.83 -5.11
CA ARG A 36 3.37 11.01 -4.46
C ARG A 36 2.33 11.70 -5.34
N GLU A 37 2.57 11.75 -6.64
CA GLU A 37 1.64 12.35 -7.60
C GLU A 37 0.49 11.40 -7.88
N VAL A 38 0.80 10.13 -8.16
CA VAL A 38 -0.21 9.12 -8.51
C VAL A 38 -1.20 8.89 -7.37
N TYR A 39 -0.74 8.92 -6.12
CA TYR A 39 -1.58 8.69 -4.94
C TYR A 39 -1.75 9.93 -4.06
N ALA A 40 -1.67 11.12 -4.64
CA ALA A 40 -1.76 12.39 -3.92
C ALA A 40 -2.99 12.45 -3.01
N THR A 41 -4.17 12.08 -3.52
CA THR A 41 -5.42 12.10 -2.75
C THR A 41 -5.38 11.21 -1.51
N LEU A 42 -4.84 10.00 -1.62
CA LEU A 42 -4.69 9.08 -0.48
C LEU A 42 -3.71 9.61 0.57
N ILE A 43 -2.63 10.25 0.11
CA ILE A 43 -1.58 10.81 0.97
C ILE A 43 -2.11 12.07 1.68
N GLU A 44 -2.76 12.96 0.95
CA GLU A 44 -3.36 14.20 1.47
C GLU A 44 -4.47 13.92 2.46
N ALA A 45 -5.28 12.88 2.24
CA ALA A 45 -6.32 12.47 3.18
C ALA A 45 -5.76 12.08 4.56
N CYS A 46 -4.48 11.72 4.64
CA CYS A 46 -3.80 11.41 5.91
C CYS A 46 -3.18 12.63 6.59
N SER A 47 -3.03 13.76 5.90
CA SER A 47 -2.42 14.98 6.43
C SER A 47 -3.16 15.57 7.65
N PRO A 48 -4.52 15.60 7.69
CA PRO A 48 -5.24 16.07 8.87
C PRO A 48 -5.02 15.22 10.13
N ALA A 49 -4.54 13.98 9.99
CA ALA A 49 -4.39 13.05 11.11
C ALA A 49 -3.11 13.27 11.94
N GLY A 50 -2.13 14.03 11.43
CA GLY A 50 -0.89 14.32 12.16
C GLY A 50 0.27 14.71 11.27
N GLU A 51 1.46 14.78 11.84
CA GLU A 51 2.68 15.06 11.08
C GLU A 51 3.01 13.87 10.18
N VAL A 52 2.98 14.09 8.86
CA VAL A 52 3.26 13.06 7.85
C VAL A 52 4.75 13.06 7.52
N ARG A 53 5.40 11.92 7.70
CA ARG A 53 6.81 11.67 7.33
C ARG A 53 6.91 10.50 6.37
N VAL A 54 7.56 10.71 5.23
CA VAL A 54 7.91 9.62 4.31
C VAL A 54 9.06 8.83 4.92
N ILE A 55 8.82 7.56 5.21
CA ILE A 55 9.81 6.66 5.84
C ILE A 55 10.54 5.83 4.77
N LYS A 56 9.85 5.56 3.66
CA LYS A 56 10.39 4.77 2.56
C LYS A 56 9.66 5.11 1.28
N GLU A 57 10.41 5.31 0.22
CA GLU A 57 9.87 5.58 -1.10
C GLU A 57 10.65 4.76 -2.13
N LYS A 58 9.90 4.11 -3.02
CA LYS A 58 10.35 3.34 -4.17
C LYS A 58 9.46 3.69 -5.35
N ALA A 59 9.86 3.27 -6.54
CA ALA A 59 9.10 3.53 -7.76
C ALA A 59 7.66 3.00 -7.72
N ASP A 60 7.41 1.88 -7.04
CA ASP A 60 6.11 1.20 -6.94
C ASP A 60 5.49 1.25 -5.54
N MET A 61 6.13 1.93 -4.58
CA MET A 61 5.74 1.85 -3.18
C MET A 61 6.11 3.12 -2.41
N ILE A 62 5.20 3.61 -1.58
CA ILE A 62 5.48 4.65 -0.59
C ILE A 62 4.97 4.23 0.78
N SER A 63 5.79 4.44 1.81
CA SER A 63 5.45 4.23 3.20
C SER A 63 5.53 5.56 3.94
N LEU A 64 4.45 5.89 4.64
CA LEU A 64 4.28 7.08 5.45
C LEU A 64 4.13 6.68 6.92
N ARG A 65 4.74 7.48 7.79
CA ARG A 65 4.46 7.51 9.21
C ARG A 65 3.70 8.79 9.50
N ILE A 66 2.55 8.67 10.12
CA ILE A 66 1.72 9.78 10.57
C ILE A 66 1.74 9.75 12.08
N GLU A 67 2.26 10.81 12.69
CA GLU A 67 2.40 10.91 14.15
C GLU A 67 1.44 11.98 14.66
N SER A 68 0.56 11.58 15.56
CA SER A 68 -0.31 12.47 16.32
C SER A 68 0.14 12.50 17.78
N ARG A 69 -0.45 13.38 18.58
CA ARG A 69 -0.14 13.51 20.01
C ARG A 69 -0.30 12.20 20.80
N TYR A 70 -1.18 11.30 20.35
CA TYR A 70 -1.58 10.10 21.09
C TYR A 70 -1.53 8.81 20.26
N SER A 71 -1.22 8.90 18.97
CA SER A 71 -1.21 7.73 18.08
C SER A 71 -0.12 7.85 17.02
N VAL A 72 0.39 6.69 16.60
CA VAL A 72 1.26 6.56 15.44
C VAL A 72 0.56 5.67 14.44
N MET A 73 0.39 6.17 13.22
CA MET A 73 -0.14 5.42 12.09
C MET A 73 0.96 5.21 11.05
N TYR A 74 1.00 4.01 10.48
CA TYR A 74 1.82 3.68 9.33
C TYR A 74 0.89 3.37 8.16
N LEU A 75 1.05 4.09 7.07
CA LEU A 75 0.38 3.83 5.80
C LEU A 75 1.43 3.35 4.80
N THR A 76 1.21 2.21 4.15
CA THR A 76 2.04 1.79 3.02
C THR A 76 1.16 1.54 1.82
N ILE A 77 1.44 2.24 0.74
CA ILE A 77 0.77 2.11 -0.55
C ILE A 77 1.77 1.42 -1.48
N ALA A 78 1.36 0.31 -2.08
CA ALA A 78 2.15 -0.44 -3.05
C ALA A 78 1.30 -0.73 -4.29
N GLN A 79 1.78 -0.33 -5.46
CA GLN A 79 1.14 -0.67 -6.73
C GLN A 79 1.69 -1.99 -7.25
N ASN A 80 0.78 -2.91 -7.56
CA ASN A 80 1.09 -4.19 -8.16
C ASN A 80 0.23 -4.39 -9.42
N MET A 81 0.82 -4.21 -10.60
CA MET A 81 0.15 -4.37 -11.89
C MET A 81 -1.18 -3.61 -11.93
N ASP A 82 -2.31 -4.30 -11.72
CA ASP A 82 -3.67 -3.80 -11.86
C ASP A 82 -4.34 -3.50 -10.51
N GLN A 83 -3.59 -3.62 -9.40
CA GLN A 83 -4.08 -3.45 -8.04
C GLN A 83 -3.19 -2.54 -7.20
N VAL A 84 -3.83 -1.78 -6.32
CA VAL A 84 -3.20 -1.02 -5.24
C VAL A 84 -3.39 -1.80 -3.94
N SER A 85 -2.30 -2.12 -3.28
CA SER A 85 -2.30 -2.65 -1.91
C SER A 85 -2.04 -1.53 -0.91
N ILE A 86 -2.92 -1.37 0.07
CA ILE A 86 -2.79 -0.35 1.11
C ILE A 86 -2.76 -1.03 2.48
N ALA A 87 -1.62 -0.97 3.16
CA ALA A 87 -1.47 -1.44 4.51
C ALA A 87 -1.59 -0.27 5.50
N VAL A 88 -2.54 -0.38 6.43
CA VAL A 88 -2.74 0.57 7.52
C VAL A 88 -2.38 -0.12 8.84
N VAL A 89 -1.52 0.50 9.63
CA VAL A 89 -1.21 0.08 11.00
C VAL A 89 -1.38 1.27 11.93
N VAL A 90 -2.33 1.20 12.85
CA VAL A 90 -2.56 2.23 13.86
C VAL A 90 -2.10 1.70 15.22
N GLY A 91 -1.25 2.44 15.91
CA GLY A 91 -0.77 2.14 17.26
C GLY A 91 -1.14 3.25 18.24
N ASN A 92 -1.62 2.84 19.41
CA ASN A 92 -1.86 3.70 20.57
C ASN A 92 -1.41 2.97 21.84
N SER A 93 -0.86 3.68 22.82
CA SER A 93 -0.42 3.13 24.11
C SER A 93 -1.54 2.45 24.91
N MET A 94 -2.80 2.86 24.75
CA MET A 94 -3.95 2.30 25.48
C MET A 94 -4.54 1.07 24.80
N MET A 95 -4.59 1.05 23.47
CA MET A 95 -5.30 0.03 22.67
C MET A 95 -4.37 -1.03 22.07
N GLY A 96 -3.05 -0.79 22.08
CA GLY A 96 -2.09 -1.59 21.34
C GLY A 96 -2.10 -1.23 19.85
N LYS A 97 -1.90 -2.23 18.98
CA LYS A 97 -1.79 -2.04 17.52
C LYS A 97 -2.94 -2.71 16.78
N VAL A 98 -3.55 -1.98 15.87
CA VAL A 98 -4.53 -2.47 14.89
C VAL A 98 -3.90 -2.42 13.50
N ARG A 99 -4.08 -3.47 12.71
CA ARG A 99 -3.55 -3.55 11.34
C ARG A 99 -4.60 -4.07 10.37
N LYS A 100 -4.65 -3.48 9.17
CA LYS A 100 -5.51 -3.92 8.07
C LYS A 100 -4.78 -3.76 6.75
N LEU A 101 -4.92 -4.76 5.89
CA LEU A 101 -4.49 -4.70 4.49
C LEU A 101 -5.73 -4.57 3.62
N PHE A 102 -5.71 -3.61 2.72
CA PHE A 102 -6.70 -3.40 1.68
C PHE A 102 -6.08 -3.70 0.32
N SER A 103 -6.88 -4.22 -0.59
CA SER A 103 -6.52 -4.35 -2.01
C SER A 103 -7.65 -3.76 -2.84
N PHE A 104 -7.29 -2.83 -3.73
CA PHE A 104 -8.23 -2.15 -4.61
C PHE A 104 -7.77 -2.28 -6.06
N PRO A 105 -8.68 -2.25 -7.05
CA PRO A 105 -8.30 -2.04 -8.45
C PRO A 105 -7.59 -0.69 -8.62
N GLU A 106 -6.56 -0.62 -9.48
CA GLU A 106 -5.87 0.66 -9.80
C GLU A 106 -6.85 1.73 -10.31
N THR A 107 -7.91 1.31 -10.99
CA THR A 107 -8.91 2.19 -11.62
C THR A 107 -9.96 2.72 -10.65
N MET A 108 -9.98 2.24 -9.40
CA MET A 108 -10.95 2.72 -8.42
C MET A 108 -10.63 4.17 -8.02
N ASP A 109 -11.68 4.95 -7.80
CA ASP A 109 -11.55 6.33 -7.33
C ASP A 109 -10.90 6.39 -5.95
N GLN A 110 -9.90 7.25 -5.79
CA GLN A 110 -9.13 7.33 -4.55
C GLN A 110 -9.95 7.90 -3.39
N HIS A 111 -10.93 8.77 -3.62
CA HIS A 111 -11.82 9.23 -2.54
C HIS A 111 -12.68 8.09 -2.01
N GLN A 112 -13.12 7.16 -2.89
CA GLN A 112 -13.79 5.95 -2.45
C GLN A 112 -12.86 5.04 -1.64
N MET A 113 -11.61 4.85 -2.05
CA MET A 113 -10.62 4.09 -1.26
C MET A 113 -10.44 4.69 0.13
N VAL A 114 -10.28 6.02 0.22
CA VAL A 114 -10.16 6.75 1.50
C VAL A 114 -11.37 6.50 2.38
N ARG A 115 -12.58 6.60 1.84
CA ARG A 115 -13.81 6.36 2.60
C ARG A 115 -13.83 4.94 3.19
N ILE A 116 -13.58 3.92 2.36
CA ILE A 116 -13.57 2.52 2.78
C ILE A 116 -12.53 2.28 3.88
N ILE A 117 -11.32 2.84 3.70
CA ILE A 117 -10.24 2.72 4.69
C ILE A 117 -10.67 3.35 6.01
N ASN A 118 -11.18 4.58 5.98
CA ASN A 118 -11.55 5.33 7.17
C ASN A 118 -12.68 4.66 7.94
N GLU A 119 -13.74 4.23 7.26
CA GLU A 119 -14.87 3.50 7.86
C GLU A 119 -14.37 2.21 8.53
N THR A 120 -13.61 1.39 7.80
CA THR A 120 -13.10 0.10 8.32
C THR A 120 -12.15 0.30 9.50
N VAL A 121 -11.22 1.25 9.42
CA VAL A 121 -10.24 1.48 10.48
C VAL A 121 -10.91 2.05 11.73
N SER A 122 -11.88 2.95 11.57
CA SER A 122 -12.64 3.51 12.69
C SER A 122 -13.42 2.43 13.43
N GLU A 123 -14.15 1.57 12.71
CA GLU A 123 -14.85 0.43 13.31
C GLU A 123 -13.91 -0.52 14.08
N MET A 124 -12.71 -0.76 13.54
CA MET A 124 -11.72 -1.60 14.21
C MET A 124 -11.16 -0.97 15.49
N ILE A 125 -10.96 0.35 15.50
CA ILE A 125 -10.50 1.10 16.68
C ILE A 125 -11.61 1.09 17.74
N ASP A 126 -12.83 1.43 17.35
CA ASP A 126 -13.98 1.49 18.27
C ASP A 126 -14.25 0.13 18.92
N LYS A 127 -14.20 -0.95 18.14
CA LYS A 127 -14.31 -2.30 18.67
C LYS A 127 -13.21 -2.60 19.68
N LYS A 128 -11.97 -2.22 19.37
CA LYS A 128 -10.82 -2.54 20.21
C LYS A 128 -10.75 -1.70 21.49
N MET A 129 -11.38 -0.53 21.53
CA MET A 129 -11.52 0.30 22.74
C MET A 129 -12.63 -0.17 23.68
N ASN A 130 -13.63 -0.89 23.16
CA ASN A 130 -14.77 -1.39 23.94
C ASN A 130 -14.63 -2.86 24.38
N ASP A 131 -13.56 -3.54 23.96
CA ASP A 131 -13.17 -4.89 24.39
C ASP A 131 -12.24 -4.84 25.62
#